data_AF-A0A7C1ZLZ8-F1
#
_entry.id   AF-A0A7C1ZLZ8-F1
#
_cell.length_a   1.000
_cell.length_b   1.000
_cell.length_c   1.000
_cell.angle_alpha   90.00
_cell.angle_beta   90.00
_cell.angle_gamma   90.00
#
_symmetry.space_group_name_H-M   'P 1'
#
loop_
_entity.id
_entity.type
_entity.pdbx_description
1 polymer ?
#
loop_
_entity_poly.entity_id
_entity_poly.type
_entity_poly.pdbx_seq_one_letter_code
_entity_poly.pdbx_strand_id
1 'polypeptide(L)'
;MPKMSFKLVLIIIFISFVTPVWAKTMYVTDSIKITFRNGPSIKHKILAMLKSGEEVEVLEELNGWTKVRLKDGKEGYVLSHYLSPNIPKSLIINELQSKVKYLQKQVQKLNQIKETLETSNSKLKASLES
;
A
#
# COMPACT_ATOMS: atom_id res chain seq x y z
N MET A 1 -2.98 21.04 -65.67
CA MET A 1 -2.66 20.75 -64.26
C MET A 1 -3.94 20.90 -63.44
N PRO A 2 -4.44 19.84 -62.79
CA PRO A 2 -5.74 19.85 -62.11
C PRO A 2 -5.70 20.79 -60.90
N LYS A 3 -6.64 21.73 -60.81
CA LYS A 3 -6.85 22.63 -59.66
C LYS A 3 -7.41 21.79 -58.51
N MET A 4 -6.55 21.30 -57.60
CA MET A 4 -6.99 20.65 -56.37
C MET A 4 -7.90 21.61 -55.60
N SER A 5 -9.12 21.17 -55.29
CA SER A 5 -10.13 22.02 -54.65
C SER A 5 -9.64 22.49 -53.27
N PHE A 6 -9.70 23.80 -53.01
CA PHE A 6 -9.28 24.43 -51.73
C PHE A 6 -9.97 23.82 -50.49
N LYS A 7 -11.16 23.26 -50.68
CA LYS A 7 -11.91 22.53 -49.64
C LYS A 7 -11.17 21.28 -49.13
N LEU A 8 -10.38 20.62 -49.97
CA LEU A 8 -9.63 19.42 -49.59
C LEU A 8 -8.46 19.74 -48.65
N VAL A 9 -7.83 20.92 -48.83
CA VAL A 9 -6.74 21.40 -47.98
C VAL A 9 -7.24 21.75 -46.57
N LEU A 10 -8.43 22.35 -46.47
CA LEU A 10 -9.07 22.66 -45.18
C LEU A 10 -9.40 21.39 -44.36
N ILE A 11 -9.80 20.31 -45.01
CA ILE A 11 -10.11 19.03 -44.34
C ILE A 11 -8.83 18.40 -43.77
N ILE A 12 -7.71 18.45 -44.50
CA ILE A 12 -6.43 17.89 -44.05
C ILE A 12 -5.88 18.65 -42.82
N ILE A 13 -6.03 19.97 -42.79
CA ILE A 13 -5.61 20.79 -41.64
C ILE A 13 -6.42 20.45 -40.37
N PHE A 14 -7.71 20.15 -40.52
CA PHE A 14 -8.58 19.79 -39.41
C PHE A 14 -8.23 18.41 -38.80
N ILE A 15 -7.75 17.47 -39.62
CA ILE A 15 -7.35 16.12 -39.16
C ILE A 15 -6.01 16.16 -38.40
N SER A 16 -5.11 17.10 -38.71
CA SER A 16 -3.82 17.24 -38.03
C SER A 16 -3.90 17.78 -36.59
N PHE A 17 -5.07 18.24 -36.13
CA PHE A 17 -5.27 18.73 -34.75
C PHE A 17 -5.85 17.67 -33.80
N VAL A 18 -6.04 16.42 -34.25
CA VAL A 18 -6.53 15.35 -33.38
C VAL A 18 -5.37 14.82 -32.53
N THR A 19 -5.10 15.46 -31.40
CA THR A 19 -4.21 14.87 -30.38
C THR A 19 -4.87 13.63 -29.78
N PRO A 20 -4.19 12.48 -29.70
CA PRO A 20 -4.76 11.32 -29.06
C PRO A 20 -4.91 11.58 -27.56
N VAL A 21 -6.13 11.46 -27.03
CA VAL A 21 -6.37 11.37 -25.58
C VAL A 21 -5.84 10.02 -25.11
N TRP A 22 -4.70 10.02 -24.40
CA TRP A 22 -4.18 8.82 -23.77
C TRP A 22 -4.89 8.60 -22.43
N ALA A 23 -5.79 7.61 -22.38
CA ALA A 23 -6.35 7.15 -21.12
C ALA A 23 -5.23 6.51 -20.27
N LYS A 24 -5.05 7.01 -19.04
CA LYS A 24 -4.06 6.48 -18.09
C LYS A 24 -4.76 5.69 -16.99
N THR A 25 -4.46 4.40 -16.88
CA THR A 25 -4.91 3.57 -15.77
C THR A 25 -4.16 3.97 -14.50
N MET A 26 -4.90 4.24 -13.44
CA MET A 26 -4.38 4.59 -12.12
C MET A 26 -5.00 3.66 -11.07
N TYR A 27 -4.26 3.37 -10.00
CA TYR A 27 -4.75 2.57 -8.87
C TYR A 27 -5.19 3.47 -7.73
N VAL A 28 -6.25 3.07 -7.03
CA VAL A 28 -6.65 3.70 -5.76
C VAL A 28 -5.57 3.37 -4.73
N THR A 29 -5.07 4.37 -4.01
CA THR A 29 -4.06 4.15 -2.97
C THR A 29 -4.69 3.57 -1.70
N ASP A 30 -3.98 2.65 -1.04
CA ASP A 30 -4.37 2.09 0.25
C ASP A 30 -4.28 3.10 1.42
N SER A 31 -3.66 4.27 1.18
CA SER A 31 -3.56 5.37 2.15
C SER A 31 -4.87 6.14 2.27
N ILE A 32 -5.89 5.49 2.81
CA ILE A 32 -7.17 6.12 3.14
C ILE A 32 -6.99 6.93 4.42
N LYS A 33 -7.42 8.20 4.39
CA LYS A 33 -7.59 9.02 5.60
C LYS A 33 -9.07 9.21 5.84
N ILE A 34 -9.53 8.95 7.06
CA ILE A 34 -10.93 9.08 7.44
C ILE A 34 -11.14 10.25 8.40
N THR A 35 -12.29 10.89 8.33
CA THR A 35 -12.61 12.02 9.21
C THR A 35 -13.07 11.52 10.57
N PHE A 36 -12.42 12.00 11.63
CA PHE A 36 -12.85 11.84 13.01
C PHE A 36 -13.58 13.10 13.46
N ARG A 37 -14.83 12.98 13.87
CA ARG A 37 -15.76 14.11 14.09
C ARG A 37 -16.27 14.16 15.52
N ASN A 38 -16.78 15.31 15.94
CA ASN A 38 -17.38 15.46 17.27
C ASN A 38 -18.86 15.03 17.36
N GLY A 39 -19.44 14.45 16.30
CA GLY A 39 -20.80 13.92 16.31
C GLY A 39 -21.12 13.05 15.09
N PRO A 40 -22.22 12.27 15.12
CA PRO A 40 -22.57 11.27 14.11
C PRO A 40 -23.27 11.88 12.88
N SER A 41 -22.62 12.85 12.23
CA SER A 41 -23.12 13.49 11.01
C SER A 41 -22.01 14.23 10.27
N ILE A 42 -22.15 14.36 8.94
CA ILE A 42 -21.24 15.16 8.11
C ILE A 42 -21.25 16.65 8.44
N LYS A 43 -22.29 17.13 9.15
CA LYS A 43 -22.42 18.52 9.61
C LYS A 43 -21.58 18.83 10.86
N HIS A 44 -21.14 17.80 11.58
CA HIS A 44 -20.33 17.96 12.78
C HIS A 44 -18.87 18.28 12.44
N LYS A 45 -18.20 19.01 13.35
CA LYS A 45 -16.82 19.47 13.18
C LYS A 45 -15.86 18.28 13.08
N ILE A 46 -14.92 18.36 12.15
CA ILE A 46 -13.80 17.42 12.06
C ILE A 46 -12.80 17.79 13.17
N LEU A 47 -12.53 16.82 14.04
CA LEU A 47 -11.53 16.91 15.11
C LEU A 47 -10.15 16.48 14.63
N ALA A 48 -10.08 15.44 13.79
CA ALA A 48 -8.83 14.92 13.24
C ALA A 48 -9.06 14.10 11.95
N MET A 49 -7.96 13.72 11.29
CA MET A 49 -7.95 12.73 10.20
C MET A 49 -7.18 11.51 10.66
N LEU A 50 -7.86 10.36 10.74
CA LEU A 50 -7.22 9.09 11.12
C LEU A 50 -6.63 8.42 9.88
N LYS A 51 -5.51 7.72 10.05
CA LYS A 51 -4.87 6.99 8.95
C LYS A 51 -5.32 5.53 8.94
N SER A 52 -5.32 4.93 7.75
CA SER A 52 -5.50 3.48 7.62
C SER A 52 -4.51 2.72 8.50
N GLY A 53 -4.99 1.73 9.26
CA GLY A 53 -4.21 0.96 10.22
C GLY A 53 -4.09 1.57 11.62
N GLU A 54 -4.65 2.76 11.84
CA GLU A 54 -4.77 3.31 13.19
C GLU A 54 -5.82 2.53 13.99
N GLU A 55 -5.39 2.01 15.14
CA GLU A 55 -6.24 1.24 16.05
C GLU A 55 -7.10 2.17 16.89
N VAL A 56 -8.39 1.82 17.01
CA VAL A 56 -9.38 2.57 17.77
C VAL A 56 -10.21 1.62 18.62
N GLU A 57 -10.65 2.08 19.80
CA GLU A 57 -11.58 1.35 20.65
C GLU A 57 -13.02 1.74 20.27
N VAL A 58 -13.88 0.76 19.98
CA VAL A 58 -15.29 1.01 19.67
C VAL A 58 -16.09 1.16 20.96
N LEU A 59 -16.82 2.27 21.09
CA LEU A 59 -17.64 2.58 22.27
C LEU A 59 -19.13 2.39 22.00
N GLU A 60 -19.60 2.81 20.83
CA GLU A 60 -21.02 2.78 20.45
C GLU A 60 -21.18 2.78 18.93
N GLU A 61 -22.21 2.10 18.42
CA GLU A 61 -22.60 2.14 17.01
C GLU A 61 -24.00 2.73 16.86
N LEU A 62 -24.13 3.73 16.00
CA LEU A 62 -25.39 4.44 15.77
C LEU A 62 -25.53 4.87 14.30
N ASN A 63 -26.51 4.33 13.60
CA ASN A 63 -26.97 4.81 12.29
C ASN A 63 -25.84 5.03 11.26
N GLY A 64 -24.90 4.08 11.14
CA GLY A 64 -23.78 4.14 10.20
C GLY A 64 -22.58 4.99 10.67
N TRP A 65 -22.64 5.48 11.90
CA TRP A 65 -21.52 6.08 12.62
C TRP A 65 -21.13 5.21 13.80
N THR A 66 -19.83 5.20 14.10
CA THR A 66 -19.30 4.52 15.27
C THR A 66 -18.59 5.55 16.12
N LYS A 67 -18.97 5.61 17.40
CA LYS A 67 -18.23 6.35 18.42
C LYS A 67 -17.02 5.52 18.81
N VAL A 68 -15.84 6.14 18.76
CA VAL A 68 -14.56 5.49 19.05
C VAL A 68 -13.72 6.33 20.00
N ARG A 69 -12.81 5.66 20.72
CA ARG A 69 -11.74 6.27 21.50
C ARG A 69 -10.39 6.02 20.85
N LEU A 70 -9.59 7.08 20.73
CA LEU A 70 -8.22 7.03 20.23
C LEU A 70 -7.23 6.69 21.35
N LYS A 71 -6.00 6.32 21.01
CA LYS A 71 -4.94 6.01 21.99
C LYS A 71 -4.59 7.17 22.92
N ASP A 72 -4.81 8.40 22.49
CA ASP A 72 -4.62 9.61 23.31
C ASP A 72 -5.82 9.93 24.21
N GLY A 73 -6.83 9.05 24.25
CA GLY A 73 -8.02 9.16 25.08
C GLY A 73 -9.15 10.00 24.46
N LYS A 74 -8.95 10.62 23.29
CA LYS A 74 -10.01 11.42 22.65
C LYS A 74 -11.14 10.55 22.14
N GLU A 75 -12.37 10.99 22.36
CA GLU A 75 -13.58 10.36 21.85
C GLU A 75 -14.23 11.18 20.73
N GLY A 76 -14.82 10.48 19.78
CA GLY A 76 -15.48 11.08 18.63
C GLY A 76 -16.07 10.01 17.71
N TYR A 77 -16.49 10.43 16.53
CA TYR A 77 -17.28 9.61 15.61
C TYR A 77 -16.59 9.46 14.26
N VAL A 78 -16.66 8.25 13.70
CA VAL A 78 -16.23 7.91 12.34
C VAL A 78 -17.36 7.17 11.62
N LEU A 79 -17.31 7.12 10.28
CA LEU A 79 -18.25 6.30 9.52
C LEU A 79 -17.92 4.82 9.71
N SER A 80 -18.91 4.02 10.09
CA SER A 80 -18.74 2.61 10.46
C SER A 80 -18.15 1.76 9.32
N HIS A 81 -18.46 2.10 8.06
CA HIS A 81 -17.97 1.37 6.89
C HIS A 81 -16.44 1.41 6.72
N TYR A 82 -15.74 2.33 7.39
CA TYR A 82 -14.28 2.38 7.36
C TYR A 82 -13.61 1.59 8.50
N LEU A 83 -14.40 1.06 9.44
CA LEU A 83 -13.88 0.23 10.52
C LEU A 83 -13.92 -1.23 10.12
N SER A 84 -12.88 -1.96 10.51
CA SER A 84 -12.75 -3.39 10.28
C SER A 84 -12.19 -4.03 11.55
N PRO A 85 -12.74 -5.18 12.00
CA PRO A 85 -12.17 -5.94 13.10
C PRO A 85 -10.84 -6.60 12.72
N ASN A 86 -10.55 -6.72 11.42
CA ASN A 86 -9.32 -7.31 10.92
C ASN A 86 -8.24 -6.25 10.71
N ILE A 87 -7.01 -6.59 11.08
CA ILE A 87 -5.81 -5.80 10.79
C ILE A 87 -5.71 -5.60 9.26
N PRO A 88 -5.47 -4.37 8.77
CA PRO A 88 -5.29 -4.13 7.35
C PRO A 88 -4.20 -5.01 6.73
N LYS A 89 -4.52 -5.64 5.60
CA LYS A 89 -3.61 -6.56 4.89
C LYS A 89 -2.27 -5.92 4.55
N SER A 90 -2.25 -4.61 4.28
CA SER A 90 -1.02 -3.86 4.00
C SER A 90 -0.03 -3.90 5.17
N LEU A 91 -0.49 -3.85 6.42
CA LEU A 91 0.38 -3.98 7.59
C LEU A 91 0.98 -5.38 7.67
N ILE A 92 0.16 -6.40 7.46
CA ILE A 92 0.59 -7.81 7.47
C ILE A 92 1.62 -8.06 6.36
N ILE A 93 1.40 -7.55 5.14
CA ILE A 93 2.33 -7.74 4.02
C ILE A 93 3.70 -7.15 4.35
N ASN A 94 3.77 -5.96 4.94
CA ASN A 94 5.03 -5.32 5.31
C ASN A 94 5.80 -6.12 6.37
N GLU A 95 5.08 -6.65 7.36
CA GLU A 95 5.67 -7.52 8.39
C GLU A 95 6.17 -8.83 7.78
N LEU A 96 5.33 -9.48 6.95
CA LEU A 96 5.68 -10.73 6.28
C LEU A 96 6.88 -10.58 5.35
N GLN A 97 6.98 -9.48 4.60
CA GLN A 97 8.15 -9.19 3.76
C GLN A 97 9.42 -9.05 4.60
N SER A 98 9.33 -8.38 5.75
CA SER A 98 10.45 -8.24 6.68
C SER A 98 10.89 -9.60 7.25
N LYS A 99 9.92 -10.45 7.58
CA LYS A 99 10.16 -11.83 8.05
C LYS A 99 10.79 -12.69 6.97
N VAL A 100 10.27 -12.65 5.74
CA VAL A 100 10.84 -13.36 4.59
C VAL A 100 12.30 -12.95 4.38
N LYS A 101 12.60 -11.64 4.39
CA LYS A 101 13.96 -11.12 4.26
C LYS A 101 14.87 -11.60 5.39
N TYR A 102 14.37 -11.62 6.62
CA TYR A 102 15.12 -12.13 7.77
C TYR A 102 15.42 -13.63 7.63
N LEU A 103 14.42 -14.44 7.27
CA LEU A 103 14.58 -15.88 7.09
C LEU A 103 15.55 -16.20 5.95
N GLN A 104 15.50 -15.46 4.85
CA GLN A 104 16.47 -15.58 3.75
C GLN A 104 17.90 -15.35 4.22
N LYS A 105 18.15 -14.33 5.07
CA LYS A 105 19.47 -14.09 5.65
C LYS A 105 19.93 -15.24 6.54
N GLN A 106 19.02 -15.83 7.32
CA GLN A 106 19.36 -17.00 8.15
C GLN A 106 19.74 -18.21 7.31
N VAL A 107 18.99 -18.48 6.24
CA VAL A 107 19.31 -19.56 5.29
C VAL A 107 20.68 -19.32 4.64
N GLN A 108 20.96 -18.08 4.22
CA GLN A 108 22.25 -17.74 3.62
C GLN A 108 23.41 -17.96 4.61
N LYS A 109 23.27 -17.50 5.85
CA LYS A 109 24.28 -17.69 6.90
C LYS A 109 24.50 -19.17 7.20
N LEU A 110 23.42 -19.95 7.26
CA LEU A 110 23.49 -21.39 7.52
C LEU A 110 24.25 -22.12 6.41
N ASN A 111 24.00 -21.76 5.14
CA ASN A 111 24.74 -22.33 4.02
C ASN A 111 26.24 -21.98 4.07
N GLN A 112 26.58 -20.73 4.40
CA GLN A 112 27.99 -20.32 4.57
C GLN A 112 28.68 -21.10 5.70
N ILE A 113 27.99 -21.31 6.83
CA ILE A 113 28.51 -22.11 7.95
C ILE A 113 28.74 -23.56 7.51
N LYS A 114 27.79 -24.13 6.76
CA LYS A 114 27.91 -25.48 6.22
C LYS A 114 29.13 -25.62 5.31
N GLU A 115 29.29 -24.71 4.34
CA GLU A 115 30.45 -24.71 3.42
C GLU A 115 31.77 -24.57 4.18
N THR A 116 31.81 -23.70 5.20
CA THR A 116 32.99 -23.53 6.06
C THR A 116 33.32 -24.81 6.82
N LEU A 117 32.30 -25.49 7.36
CA LEU A 117 32.48 -26.74 8.09
C LEU A 117 32.97 -27.87 7.17
N GLU A 118 32.42 -28.00 5.96
CA GLU A 118 32.87 -28.97 4.96
C GLU A 118 34.33 -28.73 4.55
N THR A 119 34.69 -27.46 4.34
CA THR A 119 36.06 -27.05 4.02
C THR A 119 37.03 -27.33 5.16
N SER A 120 36.63 -27.09 6.41
CA SER A 120 37.45 -27.41 7.58
C SER A 120 37.64 -28.91 7.74
N ASN A 121 36.57 -29.70 7.56
CA ASN A 121 36.63 -31.15 7.62
C ASN A 121 37.54 -31.76 6.53
N SER A 122 37.49 -31.24 5.30
CA SER A 122 38.37 -31.73 4.23
C SER A 122 39.84 -31.39 4.50
N LYS A 123 40.14 -30.18 5.00
CA LYS A 123 41.49 -29.78 5.41
C LYS A 123 42.03 -30.66 6.54
N LEU A 124 41.23 -30.94 7.56
CA LEU A 124 41.62 -31.80 8.68
C LEU A 124 41.96 -33.22 8.22
N LYS A 125 41.16 -33.80 7.31
CA LYS A 125 41.45 -35.11 6.73
C LYS A 125 42.79 -35.11 5.97
N ALA A 126 43.02 -34.10 5.14
CA ALA A 126 44.28 -33.98 4.39
C ALA A 126 45.50 -33.88 5.31
N SER A 127 45.40 -33.18 6.44
CA SER A 127 46.48 -33.08 7.44
C SER A 127 46.69 -34.34 8.28
N LEU A 128 45.72 -35.26 8.34
CA LEU A 128 45.85 -36.56 9.00
C LEU A 128 46.48 -37.62 8.08
N GLU A 129 46.34 -37.45 6.76
CA GLU A 129 46.86 -38.37 5.75
C GLU A 129 48.29 -38.02 5.27
N SER A 130 48.81 -36.84 5.67
CA SER A 130 50.19 -36.36 5.40
C SER A 130 51.12 -36.63 6.56
#